data_AF-A0A0M0KBR7-F1
#
_entry.id   AF-A0A0M0KBR7-F1
#
_cell.length_a   1.000
_cell.length_b   1.000
_cell.length_c   1.000
_cell.angle_alpha   90.00
_cell.angle_beta   90.00
_cell.angle_gamma   90.00
#
_symmetry.space_group_name_H-M   'P 1'
#
loop_
_entity.id
_entity.type
_entity.pdbx_description
1 polymer ?
#
loop_
_entity_poly.entity_id
_entity_poly.type
_entity_poly.pdbx_seq_one_letter_code
_entity_poly.pdbx_strand_id
1 'polypeptide(L)'
;MGVLLSPTRFAQRHFSETYALAGEQLGGPWRPLSRVEPEARDVDPEMPVAKRVWKLETSVWSERRRWADSGTFWDSEPSMRRALEADLTMARTGGGLDRLMCRHHLPTYEAAQKAGKGGAPAALVDSLIQQVFAALWTHHEMIYVTFDIYAAQGGGDFTHIQQNFYKQLLVDVEWIEKGAEELNAGVWDGLFVAINAVETVKAADDQYNHMKGLNRQEFVSFIVRAAIMRHIQFGTLSDVPEAIEQLLVHDLLPRVRALNPGLAPPDHFRDLACYTEDTHDVISQFTPALRIIYQSYACGANEGVGDKLHDRKLLGMDEWFELLEDLGWLDAQFGERLASLCFVFSRLRVCVEAELKGRIKMLQLSYEDWLEALVRVAASKALPTDAECENANVVDGGEFMIMLQTQGYSAFFSRVDLTLCSSFRLMMDEDAGPLWGGLARQPAHRALEHLLTWMVRQMSGPSRTSTLVARSELRLTFPDVTAFRKRNAFKHLEGL
;
A
#
# COMPACT_ATOMS: atom_id res chain seq x y z
N MET A 1 -4.33 30.04 -31.52
CA MET A 1 -3.56 29.58 -30.35
C MET A 1 -4.50 28.78 -29.47
N GLY A 2 -4.56 27.46 -29.67
CA GLY A 2 -5.36 26.55 -28.86
C GLY A 2 -4.45 25.87 -27.84
N VAL A 3 -4.78 25.96 -26.57
CA VAL A 3 -4.08 25.25 -25.49
C VAL A 3 -4.50 23.78 -25.58
N LEU A 4 -3.61 22.94 -26.11
CA LEU A 4 -3.72 21.49 -25.99
C LEU A 4 -3.47 21.12 -24.53
N LEU A 5 -4.53 20.77 -23.81
CA LEU A 5 -4.41 20.10 -22.52
C LEU A 5 -3.82 18.70 -22.75
N SER A 6 -2.93 18.25 -21.86
CA SER A 6 -2.38 16.89 -21.96
C SER A 6 -3.50 15.84 -21.80
N PRO A 7 -3.43 14.71 -22.51
CA PRO A 7 -4.45 13.65 -22.47
C PRO A 7 -4.80 13.19 -21.04
N THR A 8 -3.82 13.22 -20.13
CA THR A 8 -3.95 12.81 -18.72
C THR A 8 -4.94 13.68 -17.92
N ARG A 9 -5.02 14.98 -18.21
CA ARG A 9 -5.92 15.90 -17.48
C ARG A 9 -7.37 15.80 -17.93
N PHE A 10 -7.62 15.33 -19.15
CA PHE A 10 -8.99 15.14 -19.65
C PHE A 10 -9.63 13.87 -19.07
N ALA A 11 -8.86 12.78 -18.96
CA ALA A 11 -9.31 11.54 -18.33
C ALA A 11 -9.65 11.73 -16.83
N GLN A 12 -8.82 12.46 -16.08
CA GLN A 12 -9.04 12.70 -14.64
C GLN A 12 -10.31 13.51 -14.35
N ARG A 13 -10.68 14.48 -15.20
CA ARG A 13 -11.85 15.34 -14.99
C ARG A 13 -13.16 14.61 -15.25
N HIS A 14 -13.21 13.79 -16.30
CA HIS A 14 -14.38 12.94 -16.59
C HIS A 14 -14.58 11.85 -15.52
N PHE A 15 -13.49 11.31 -14.95
CA PHE A 15 -13.55 10.26 -13.94
C PHE A 15 -14.12 10.77 -12.59
N SER A 16 -13.70 11.96 -12.15
CA SER A 16 -14.22 12.61 -10.93
C SER A 16 -15.72 12.90 -10.99
N GLU A 17 -16.24 13.34 -12.14
CA GLU A 17 -17.67 13.64 -12.31
C GLU A 17 -18.52 12.36 -12.38
N THR A 18 -17.98 11.27 -12.94
CA THR A 18 -18.71 10.00 -13.07
C THR A 18 -18.83 9.26 -11.72
N TYR A 19 -17.80 9.32 -10.86
CA TYR A 19 -17.85 8.70 -9.53
C TYR A 19 -18.64 9.50 -8.50
N ALA A 20 -18.66 10.84 -8.60
CA ALA A 20 -19.53 11.67 -7.77
C ALA A 20 -21.02 11.38 -8.05
N LEU A 21 -21.38 11.11 -9.31
CA LEU A 21 -22.73 10.72 -9.72
C LEU A 21 -23.07 9.27 -9.36
N ALA A 22 -22.11 8.35 -9.40
CA ALA A 22 -22.30 6.95 -8.97
C ALA A 22 -22.53 6.84 -7.45
N GLY A 23 -21.89 7.69 -6.65
CA GLY A 23 -22.10 7.78 -5.20
C GLY A 23 -23.52 8.23 -4.80
N GLU A 24 -24.16 9.10 -5.59
CA GLU A 24 -25.54 9.54 -5.34
C GLU A 24 -26.60 8.52 -5.80
N GLN A 25 -26.33 7.69 -6.80
CA GLN A 25 -27.29 6.68 -7.29
C GLN A 25 -27.27 5.35 -6.52
N LEU A 26 -26.22 5.05 -5.75
CA LEU A 26 -26.11 3.82 -4.95
C LEU A 26 -26.67 3.96 -3.51
N GLY A 27 -27.26 5.11 -3.17
CA GLY A 27 -27.83 5.40 -1.83
C GLY A 27 -29.23 4.85 -1.54
N GLY A 28 -29.75 3.93 -2.35
CA GLY A 28 -31.04 3.26 -2.09
C GLY A 28 -30.90 2.16 -1.02
N PRO A 29 -31.90 1.95 -0.13
CA PRO A 29 -31.89 0.83 0.79
C PRO A 29 -31.92 -0.49 0.01
N TRP A 30 -30.85 -1.28 0.15
CA TRP A 30 -30.72 -2.64 -0.36
C TRP A 30 -31.96 -3.47 0.00
N ARG A 31 -32.66 -4.02 -1.00
CA ARG A 31 -33.70 -5.04 -0.79
C ARG A 31 -33.09 -6.41 -1.08
N PRO A 32 -33.11 -7.38 -0.14
CA PRO A 32 -32.70 -8.74 -0.43
C PRO A 32 -33.59 -9.33 -1.53
N LEU A 33 -32.98 -9.90 -2.56
CA LEU A 33 -33.71 -10.68 -3.56
C LEU A 33 -34.29 -11.93 -2.90
N SER A 34 -35.60 -12.14 -3.12
CA SER A 34 -36.36 -13.26 -2.57
C SER A 34 -35.77 -14.58 -3.02
N ARG A 35 -35.21 -15.33 -2.07
CA ARG A 35 -34.74 -16.70 -2.22
C ARG A 35 -35.94 -17.59 -2.61
N VAL A 36 -35.84 -18.33 -3.71
CA VAL A 36 -36.81 -19.38 -4.05
C VAL A 36 -36.67 -20.49 -3.01
N GLU A 37 -37.67 -20.66 -2.15
CA GLU A 37 -37.67 -21.68 -1.11
C GLU A 37 -37.90 -23.07 -1.72
N PRO A 38 -37.04 -24.08 -1.41
CA PRO A 38 -37.29 -25.46 -1.79
C PRO A 38 -38.44 -26.06 -0.95
N GLU A 39 -39.24 -26.93 -1.56
CA GLU A 39 -40.38 -27.61 -0.92
C GLU A 39 -40.00 -28.26 0.42
N ALA A 40 -40.75 -27.89 1.46
CA ALA A 40 -40.49 -28.24 2.84
C ALA A 40 -40.58 -29.75 3.08
N ARG A 41 -39.48 -30.34 3.56
CA ARG A 41 -39.53 -31.57 4.37
C ARG A 41 -39.73 -31.16 5.82
N ASP A 42 -40.70 -31.78 6.49
CA ASP A 42 -40.91 -31.63 7.93
C ASP A 42 -39.66 -32.09 8.70
N VAL A 43 -38.84 -31.11 9.10
CA VAL A 43 -37.72 -31.28 10.01
C VAL A 43 -38.09 -30.54 11.30
N ASP A 44 -37.96 -31.21 12.44
CA ASP A 44 -38.20 -30.64 13.77
C ASP A 44 -37.58 -29.24 13.91
N PRO A 45 -38.25 -28.27 14.54
CA PRO A 45 -37.74 -26.92 14.69
C PRO A 45 -36.52 -26.92 15.62
N GLU A 46 -35.32 -27.03 15.05
CA GLU A 46 -34.07 -26.74 15.75
C GLU A 46 -34.18 -25.33 16.33
N MET A 47 -34.01 -25.23 17.65
CA MET A 47 -33.96 -23.95 18.33
C MET A 47 -32.91 -23.06 17.64
N PRO A 48 -33.24 -21.80 17.27
CA PRO A 48 -32.31 -20.93 16.57
C PRO A 48 -31.08 -20.73 17.45
N VAL A 49 -29.95 -21.30 17.02
CA VAL A 49 -28.65 -21.07 17.63
C VAL A 49 -28.37 -19.58 17.49
N ALA A 50 -28.32 -18.86 18.62
CA ALA A 50 -28.02 -17.44 18.61
C ALA A 50 -26.69 -17.20 17.87
N LYS A 51 -26.74 -16.51 16.72
CA LYS A 51 -25.54 -16.14 15.96
C LYS A 51 -24.63 -15.37 16.91
N ARG A 52 -23.43 -15.88 17.17
CA ARG A 52 -22.44 -15.17 18.00
C ARG A 52 -22.16 -13.82 17.35
N VAL A 53 -22.24 -12.74 18.13
CA VAL A 53 -21.90 -11.39 17.66
C VAL A 53 -20.44 -11.40 17.22
N TRP A 54 -20.19 -11.01 15.97
CA TRP A 54 -18.84 -10.95 15.42
C TRP A 54 -17.97 -9.95 16.19
N LYS A 55 -16.71 -10.32 16.38
CA LYS A 55 -15.69 -9.48 17.02
C LYS A 55 -14.35 -9.65 16.32
N LEU A 56 -13.65 -8.53 16.11
CA LEU A 56 -12.35 -8.52 15.45
C LEU A 56 -11.32 -9.39 16.19
N GLU A 57 -11.36 -9.42 17.52
CA GLU A 57 -10.47 -10.20 18.38
C GLU A 57 -10.60 -11.70 18.20
N THR A 58 -11.74 -12.16 17.69
CA THR A 58 -12.02 -13.58 17.42
C THR A 58 -12.05 -13.89 15.92
N SER A 59 -11.72 -12.91 15.08
CA SER A 59 -11.77 -13.03 13.62
C SER A 59 -10.50 -13.68 13.05
N VAL A 60 -10.46 -13.80 11.72
CA VAL A 60 -9.28 -14.23 10.94
C VAL A 60 -8.07 -13.32 11.13
N TRP A 61 -8.28 -12.08 11.60
CA TRP A 61 -7.24 -11.08 11.83
C TRP A 61 -6.60 -11.17 13.22
N SER A 62 -7.15 -12.01 14.12
CA SER A 62 -6.86 -12.02 15.57
C SER A 62 -5.36 -12.09 15.93
N GLU A 63 -4.56 -12.81 15.15
CA GLU A 63 -3.12 -12.97 15.41
C GLU A 63 -2.29 -11.72 15.06
N ARG A 64 -2.82 -10.80 14.24
CA ARG A 64 -2.10 -9.58 13.82
C ARG A 64 -1.63 -8.73 14.99
N ARG A 65 -2.44 -8.62 16.06
CA ARG A 65 -2.06 -7.82 17.25
C ARG A 65 -0.75 -8.31 17.89
N ARG A 66 -0.45 -9.61 17.81
CA ARG A 66 0.77 -10.20 18.38
C ARG A 66 1.99 -9.88 17.53
N TRP A 67 1.78 -9.69 16.23
CA TRP A 67 2.79 -9.32 15.27
C TRP A 67 3.07 -7.82 15.27
N ALA A 68 2.05 -6.98 15.47
CA ALA A 68 2.16 -5.52 15.45
C ALA A 68 3.03 -4.95 16.59
N ASP A 69 3.85 -3.94 16.29
CA ASP A 69 4.55 -3.16 17.34
C ASP A 69 3.59 -2.31 18.20
N SER A 70 2.42 -2.00 17.65
CA SER A 70 1.33 -1.31 18.35
C SER A 70 0.63 -2.19 19.38
N GLY A 71 0.73 -3.51 19.26
CA GLY A 71 -0.05 -4.46 20.06
C GLY A 71 -1.56 -4.44 19.75
N THR A 72 -1.98 -3.74 18.70
CA THR A 72 -3.38 -3.60 18.27
C THR A 72 -3.55 -4.03 16.81
N PHE A 73 -4.75 -3.89 16.25
CA PHE A 73 -5.02 -4.14 14.83
C PHE A 73 -4.68 -2.94 13.93
N TRP A 74 -4.28 -1.82 14.51
CA TRP A 74 -4.07 -0.54 13.81
C TRP A 74 -2.71 0.04 14.17
N ASP A 75 -2.30 1.06 13.43
CA ASP A 75 -1.16 1.88 13.76
C ASP A 75 -1.55 2.87 14.87
N SER A 76 -1.47 2.41 16.12
CA SER A 76 -1.89 3.20 17.28
C SER A 76 -1.03 4.45 17.46
N GLU A 77 -1.62 5.54 17.95
CA GLU A 77 -0.90 6.78 18.24
C GLU A 77 0.41 6.55 19.05
N PRO A 78 0.43 5.76 20.14
CA PRO A 78 1.68 5.49 20.86
C PRO A 78 2.76 4.80 20.01
N SER A 79 2.38 3.94 19.08
CA SER A 79 3.35 3.29 18.17
C SER A 79 3.88 4.25 17.11
N MET A 80 3.00 5.07 16.54
CA MET A 80 3.37 6.07 15.54
C MET A 80 4.24 7.19 16.13
N ARG A 81 3.97 7.61 17.38
CA ARG A 81 4.84 8.54 18.13
C ARG A 81 6.22 7.95 18.31
N ARG A 82 6.33 6.71 18.78
CA ARG A 82 7.62 6.01 18.92
C ARG A 82 8.36 5.89 17.59
N ALA A 83 7.64 5.61 16.49
CA ALA A 83 8.24 5.57 15.16
C ALA A 83 8.85 6.92 14.76
N LEU A 84 8.08 8.01 14.91
CA LEU A 84 8.56 9.35 14.57
C LEU A 84 9.69 9.83 15.49
N GLU A 85 9.63 9.49 16.78
CA GLU A 85 10.69 9.80 17.74
C GLU A 85 11.98 9.07 17.38
N ALA A 86 11.90 7.79 17.00
CA ALA A 86 13.05 7.02 16.55
C ALA A 86 13.65 7.61 15.27
N ASP A 87 12.82 7.90 14.28
CA ASP A 87 13.25 8.48 13.00
C ASP A 87 13.90 9.85 13.17
N LEU A 88 13.26 10.74 13.93
CA LEU A 88 13.79 12.07 14.21
C LEU A 88 15.09 11.98 15.02
N THR A 89 15.16 11.09 16.02
CA THR A 89 16.39 10.86 16.79
C THR A 89 17.53 10.45 15.87
N MET A 90 17.29 9.49 14.97
CA MET A 90 18.31 9.04 14.02
C MET A 90 18.68 10.11 13.00
N ALA A 91 17.72 10.89 12.52
CA ALA A 91 17.96 12.05 11.65
C ALA A 91 18.86 13.09 12.33
N ARG A 92 18.75 13.25 13.66
CA ARG A 92 19.55 14.17 14.46
C ARG A 92 20.95 13.64 14.76
N THR A 93 21.07 12.42 15.28
CA THR A 93 22.32 11.87 15.85
C THR A 93 23.45 11.74 14.84
N GLY A 94 23.17 11.49 13.55
CA GLY A 94 24.22 11.61 12.54
C GLY A 94 23.96 12.58 11.41
N GLY A 95 22.75 13.09 11.21
CA GLY A 95 22.50 14.08 10.16
C GLY A 95 23.12 15.46 10.42
N GLY A 96 23.49 15.78 11.66
CA GLY A 96 23.78 17.16 12.04
C GLY A 96 22.55 18.07 11.92
N LEU A 97 21.34 17.47 11.93
CA LEU A 97 20.07 18.18 11.79
C LEU A 97 19.88 19.21 12.92
N ASP A 98 20.29 18.88 14.15
CA ASP A 98 20.24 19.80 15.30
C ASP A 98 20.98 21.10 15.02
N ARG A 99 22.20 21.00 14.48
CA ARG A 99 23.03 22.16 14.16
C ARG A 99 22.41 22.99 13.03
N LEU A 100 21.78 22.34 12.06
CA LEU A 100 21.08 23.03 10.97
C LEU A 100 19.85 23.78 11.50
N MET A 101 18.99 23.11 12.27
CA MET A 101 17.80 23.71 12.86
C MET A 101 18.17 24.91 13.75
N CYS A 102 19.15 24.75 14.64
CA CYS A 102 19.58 25.84 15.54
C CYS A 102 20.15 27.05 14.79
N ARG A 103 20.75 26.84 13.61
CA ARG A 103 21.30 27.92 12.78
C ARG A 103 20.21 28.73 12.08
N HIS A 104 19.09 28.09 11.76
CA HIS A 104 18.03 28.67 10.93
C HIS A 104 16.75 29.01 11.71
N HIS A 105 16.60 28.57 12.95
CA HIS A 105 15.55 29.04 13.86
C HIS A 105 16.04 30.28 14.62
N LEU A 106 15.40 31.43 14.37
CA LEU A 106 15.86 32.74 14.84
C LEU A 106 16.08 32.82 16.36
N PRO A 107 15.17 32.35 17.23
CA PRO A 107 15.39 32.36 18.68
C PRO A 107 16.67 31.63 19.10
N THR A 108 16.94 30.45 18.56
CA THR A 108 18.17 29.70 18.86
C THR A 108 19.41 30.36 18.27
N TYR A 109 19.30 30.93 17.07
CA TYR A 109 20.42 31.59 16.40
C TYR A 109 20.88 32.83 17.18
N GLU A 110 19.95 33.71 17.56
CA GLU A 110 20.26 34.90 18.35
C GLU A 110 20.84 34.55 19.72
N ALA A 111 20.31 33.52 20.38
CA ALA A 111 20.83 33.05 21.66
C ALA A 111 22.27 32.51 21.51
N ALA A 112 22.54 31.75 20.45
CA ALA A 112 23.89 31.26 20.16
C ALA A 112 24.87 32.39 19.86
N GLN A 113 24.46 33.42 19.10
CA GLN A 113 25.29 34.59 18.85
C GLN A 113 25.64 35.34 20.14
N LYS A 114 24.66 35.53 21.04
CA LYS A 114 24.87 36.16 22.35
C LYS A 114 25.80 35.36 23.26
N ALA A 115 25.74 34.03 23.19
CA ALA A 115 26.59 33.13 23.97
C ALA A 115 28.00 32.89 23.38
N GLY A 116 28.26 33.30 22.14
CA GLY A 116 29.54 33.12 21.46
C GLY A 116 29.90 31.65 21.25
N LYS A 117 31.02 31.18 21.82
CA LYS A 117 31.51 29.79 21.65
C LYS A 117 30.65 28.73 22.35
N GLY A 118 29.73 29.13 23.21
CA GLY A 118 28.88 28.22 23.99
C GLY A 118 27.72 27.58 23.22
N GLY A 119 27.37 28.10 22.03
CA GLY A 119 26.17 27.66 21.31
C GLY A 119 24.87 28.12 21.99
N ALA A 120 23.72 27.69 21.44
CA ALA A 120 22.42 27.98 22.05
C ALA A 120 22.24 27.21 23.37
N PRO A 121 21.51 27.76 24.37
CA PRO A 121 21.21 27.05 25.61
C PRO A 121 20.48 25.72 25.35
N ALA A 122 20.87 24.65 26.04
CA ALA A 122 20.29 23.30 25.85
C ALA A 122 18.76 23.29 25.95
N ALA A 123 18.18 23.97 26.94
CA ALA A 123 16.73 24.07 27.10
C ALA A 123 16.01 24.69 25.89
N LEU A 124 16.66 25.62 25.18
CA LEU A 124 16.11 26.24 23.98
C LEU A 124 16.19 25.28 22.78
N VAL A 125 17.28 24.52 22.68
CA VAL A 125 17.44 23.46 21.68
C VAL A 125 16.39 22.36 21.89
N ASP A 126 16.19 21.91 23.13
CA ASP A 126 15.17 20.91 23.48
C ASP A 126 13.75 21.41 23.16
N SER A 127 13.46 22.68 23.45
CA SER A 127 12.19 23.30 23.09
C SER A 127 11.98 23.35 21.57
N LEU A 128 13.01 23.70 20.79
CA LEU A 128 12.95 23.67 19.33
C LEU A 128 12.68 22.25 18.82
N ILE A 129 13.35 21.24 19.36
CA ILE A 129 13.14 19.83 18.98
C ILE A 129 11.70 19.40 19.25
N GLN A 130 11.13 19.77 20.39
CA GLN A 130 9.74 19.47 20.73
C GLN A 130 8.75 20.14 19.77
N GLN A 131 9.02 21.39 19.37
CA GLN A 131 8.17 22.10 18.40
C GLN A 131 8.28 21.50 17.00
N VAL A 132 9.49 21.14 16.55
CA VAL A 132 9.70 20.44 15.28
C VAL A 132 9.00 19.08 15.28
N PHE A 133 9.11 18.32 16.37
CA PHE A 133 8.38 17.07 16.53
C PHE A 133 6.86 17.30 16.44
N ALA A 134 6.33 18.32 17.11
CA ALA A 134 4.90 18.63 17.06
C ALA A 134 4.43 18.98 15.64
N ALA A 135 5.20 19.80 14.90
CA ALA A 135 4.89 20.15 13.51
C ALA A 135 4.86 18.91 12.60
N LEU A 136 5.86 18.01 12.73
CA LEU A 136 5.88 16.74 12.00
C LEU A 136 4.73 15.82 12.42
N TRP A 137 4.45 15.75 13.73
CA TRP A 137 3.41 14.89 14.31
C TRP A 137 2.02 15.23 13.79
N THR A 138 1.70 16.51 13.59
CA THR A 138 0.41 16.95 13.02
C THR A 138 0.13 16.33 11.65
N HIS A 139 1.18 15.94 10.90
CA HIS A 139 1.07 15.43 9.53
C HIS A 139 1.72 14.05 9.33
N HIS A 140 2.07 13.34 10.41
CA HIS A 140 2.91 12.15 10.36
C HIS A 140 2.36 11.02 9.47
N GLU A 141 1.04 10.78 9.49
CA GLU A 141 0.41 9.76 8.66
C GLU A 141 0.70 10.00 7.18
N MET A 142 0.51 11.25 6.72
CA MET A 142 0.73 11.59 5.33
C MET A 142 2.21 11.66 4.95
N ILE A 143 3.09 12.00 5.88
CA ILE A 143 4.55 11.93 5.66
C ILE A 143 4.93 10.48 5.34
N TYR A 144 4.48 9.53 6.16
CA TYR A 144 4.80 8.11 5.95
C TYR A 144 4.10 7.51 4.73
N VAL A 145 2.86 7.87 4.48
CA VAL A 145 2.15 7.45 3.26
C VAL A 145 2.87 7.97 2.01
N THR A 146 3.35 9.22 2.04
CA THR A 146 4.16 9.78 0.95
C THR A 146 5.44 8.98 0.78
N PHE A 147 6.16 8.71 1.87
CA PHE A 147 7.35 7.87 1.85
C PHE A 147 7.08 6.52 1.18
N ASP A 148 6.07 5.78 1.66
CA ASP A 148 5.73 4.46 1.17
C ASP A 148 5.39 4.47 -0.34
N ILE A 149 4.69 5.50 -0.84
CA ILE A 149 4.36 5.62 -2.28
C ILE A 149 5.62 5.70 -3.14
N TYR A 150 6.59 6.54 -2.75
CA TYR A 150 7.78 6.76 -3.57
C TYR A 150 8.83 5.66 -3.35
N ALA A 151 8.86 5.04 -2.18
CA ALA A 151 9.73 3.90 -1.92
C ALA A 151 9.24 2.64 -2.68
N ALA A 152 7.93 2.39 -2.72
CA ALA A 152 7.35 1.23 -3.41
C ALA A 152 7.55 1.21 -4.94
N GLN A 153 7.97 2.32 -5.56
CA GLN A 153 8.23 2.39 -7.00
C GLN A 153 9.58 1.76 -7.40
N GLY A 154 10.45 1.47 -6.41
CA GLY A 154 11.83 0.99 -6.55
C GLY A 154 12.08 -0.29 -7.35
N GLY A 155 11.07 -1.14 -7.56
CA GLY A 155 11.24 -2.50 -8.08
C GLY A 155 12.12 -3.34 -7.14
N GLY A 156 11.50 -4.07 -6.20
CA GLY A 156 12.19 -4.99 -5.28
C GLY A 156 12.65 -4.37 -3.94
N ASP A 157 13.11 -3.12 -3.91
CA ASP A 157 13.44 -2.41 -2.66
C ASP A 157 12.46 -1.26 -2.39
N PHE A 158 11.58 -1.47 -1.43
CA PHE A 158 10.59 -0.50 -0.94
C PHE A 158 10.99 0.12 0.40
N THR A 159 12.20 -0.16 0.90
CA THR A 159 12.68 0.40 2.17
C THR A 159 13.36 1.75 2.00
N HIS A 160 13.59 2.17 0.75
CA HIS A 160 14.23 3.43 0.40
C HIS A 160 13.56 4.10 -0.80
N ILE A 161 13.49 5.43 -0.78
CA ILE A 161 13.21 6.24 -1.96
C ILE A 161 14.50 6.36 -2.77
N GLN A 162 14.60 5.58 -3.84
CA GLN A 162 15.75 5.66 -4.76
C GLN A 162 15.82 7.04 -5.45
N GLN A 163 17.01 7.43 -5.89
CA GLN A 163 17.25 8.75 -6.49
C GLN A 163 16.29 9.10 -7.64
N ASN A 164 15.91 8.12 -8.48
CA ASN A 164 14.96 8.34 -9.57
C ASN A 164 13.57 8.74 -9.07
N PHE A 165 13.08 8.07 -8.02
CA PHE A 165 11.78 8.34 -7.42
C PHE A 165 11.79 9.57 -6.51
N TYR A 166 12.93 9.91 -5.93
CA TYR A 166 13.16 11.20 -5.31
C TYR A 166 13.00 12.34 -6.33
N LYS A 167 13.61 12.22 -7.52
CA LYS A 167 13.44 13.19 -8.61
C LYS A 167 12.00 13.26 -9.09
N GLN A 168 11.34 12.10 -9.20
CA GLN A 168 9.92 12.05 -9.55
C GLN A 168 9.07 12.78 -8.50
N LEU A 169 9.31 12.56 -7.20
CA LEU A 169 8.65 13.29 -6.12
C LEU A 169 8.77 14.80 -6.35
N LEU A 170 9.98 15.32 -6.54
CA LEU A 170 10.20 16.76 -6.75
C LEU A 170 9.45 17.33 -7.97
N VAL A 171 9.31 16.53 -9.03
CA VAL A 171 8.53 16.89 -10.22
C VAL A 171 7.03 16.88 -9.90
N ASP A 172 6.55 15.83 -9.26
CA ASP A 172 5.15 15.63 -8.85
C ASP A 172 4.67 16.72 -7.90
N VAL A 173 5.55 17.20 -7.03
CA VAL A 173 5.26 18.31 -6.10
C VAL A 173 5.70 19.67 -6.63
N GLU A 174 6.15 19.73 -7.89
CA GLU A 174 6.50 20.97 -8.60
C GLU A 174 7.52 21.86 -7.84
N TRP A 175 8.49 21.24 -7.14
CA TRP A 175 9.49 21.98 -6.35
C TRP A 175 10.68 22.49 -7.17
N ILE A 176 10.83 22.01 -8.41
CA ILE A 176 11.90 22.43 -9.32
C ILE A 176 11.40 23.61 -10.16
N GLU A 177 11.96 24.78 -9.89
CA GLU A 177 11.64 26.02 -10.62
C GLU A 177 12.55 26.19 -11.84
N LYS A 178 11.98 26.09 -13.05
CA LYS A 178 12.76 26.17 -14.29
C LYS A 178 13.31 27.58 -14.49
N GLY A 179 14.64 27.69 -14.56
CA GLY A 179 15.35 28.95 -14.84
C GLY A 179 15.58 29.82 -13.61
N ALA A 180 15.15 29.39 -12.42
CA ALA A 180 15.50 30.06 -11.18
C ALA A 180 16.97 29.77 -10.82
N GLU A 181 17.71 30.77 -10.36
CA GLU A 181 19.05 30.56 -9.79
C GLU A 181 18.95 29.80 -8.46
N GLU A 182 17.90 30.09 -7.69
CA GLU A 182 17.56 29.46 -6.42
C GLU A 182 16.57 28.30 -6.66
N LEU A 183 16.60 27.25 -5.83
CA LEU A 183 15.68 26.10 -5.91
C LEU A 183 15.65 25.35 -7.26
N ASN A 184 16.71 25.45 -8.05
CA ASN A 184 16.89 24.64 -9.25
C ASN A 184 17.19 23.15 -8.94
N ALA A 185 17.15 22.29 -9.97
CA ALA A 185 17.37 20.86 -9.81
C ALA A 185 18.70 20.49 -9.15
N GLY A 186 19.77 21.27 -9.38
CA GLY A 186 21.08 21.05 -8.77
C GLY A 186 21.10 21.29 -7.27
N VAL A 187 20.32 22.26 -6.78
CA VAL A 187 20.16 22.53 -5.34
C VAL A 187 19.48 21.34 -4.65
N TRP A 188 18.41 20.82 -5.25
CA TRP A 188 17.70 19.65 -4.72
C TRP A 188 18.55 18.37 -4.77
N ASP A 189 19.29 18.14 -5.87
CA ASP A 189 20.24 17.03 -5.96
C ASP A 189 21.34 17.15 -4.89
N GLY A 190 21.83 18.37 -4.63
CA GLY A 190 22.77 18.64 -3.54
C GLY A 190 22.19 18.32 -2.17
N LEU A 191 20.90 18.58 -1.94
CA LEU A 191 20.23 18.22 -0.70
C LEU A 191 20.12 16.69 -0.51
N PHE A 192 19.76 15.95 -1.56
CA PHE A 192 19.74 14.48 -1.54
C PHE A 192 21.13 13.92 -1.19
N VAL A 193 22.18 14.43 -1.84
CA VAL A 193 23.57 14.03 -1.57
C VAL A 193 23.97 14.37 -0.14
N ALA A 194 23.62 15.55 0.36
CA ALA A 194 23.97 15.97 1.72
C ALA A 194 23.33 15.07 2.80
N ILE A 195 22.13 14.54 2.54
CA ILE A 195 21.45 13.62 3.46
C ILE A 195 22.10 12.24 3.43
N ASN A 196 22.40 11.70 2.23
CA ASN A 196 23.07 10.40 2.10
C ASN A 196 24.54 10.45 2.57
N ALA A 197 25.26 11.56 2.37
CA ALA A 197 26.70 11.66 2.71
C ALA A 197 27.00 11.51 4.22
N VAL A 198 25.98 11.72 5.06
CA VAL A 198 26.02 11.53 6.52
C VAL A 198 26.39 10.09 6.92
N GLU A 199 26.21 9.12 6.03
CA GLU A 199 26.41 7.69 6.29
C GLU A 199 27.86 7.27 6.60
N THR A 200 28.86 8.06 6.21
CA THR A 200 30.28 7.74 6.51
C THR A 200 30.60 7.70 8.00
N VAL A 201 29.72 8.22 8.86
CA VAL A 201 29.86 8.20 10.34
C VAL A 201 28.96 7.13 11.00
N LYS A 202 28.03 6.50 10.27
CA LYS A 202 26.87 5.77 10.83
C LYS A 202 26.80 4.26 10.59
N ALA A 203 27.75 3.63 9.92
CA ALA A 203 27.68 2.20 9.61
C ALA A 203 27.53 1.27 10.85
N ALA A 204 27.84 1.76 12.06
CA ALA A 204 27.64 1.03 13.31
C ALA A 204 26.20 1.04 13.83
N ASP A 205 25.41 2.09 13.54
CA ASP A 205 24.10 2.32 14.15
C ASP A 205 22.93 1.89 13.24
N ASP A 206 23.16 1.78 11.93
CA ASP A 206 22.16 1.29 10.95
C ASP A 206 22.83 0.46 9.85
N GLN A 207 23.07 -0.82 10.15
CA GLN A 207 23.74 -1.76 9.26
C GLN A 207 22.94 -2.12 7.99
N TYR A 208 21.66 -1.73 7.93
CA TYR A 208 20.76 -2.06 6.82
C TYR A 208 20.50 -0.88 5.89
N ASN A 209 21.16 0.26 6.11
CA ASN A 209 21.00 1.42 5.24
C ASN A 209 21.72 1.23 3.90
N HIS A 210 21.04 1.55 2.79
CA HIS A 210 21.60 1.48 1.46
C HIS A 210 21.93 2.89 0.96
N MET A 211 23.21 3.11 0.61
CA MET A 211 23.80 4.43 0.29
C MET A 211 23.26 5.15 -0.97
N LYS A 212 22.17 4.68 -1.56
CA LYS A 212 21.65 5.13 -2.87
C LYS A 212 20.18 5.56 -2.84
N GLY A 213 19.59 5.66 -1.66
CA GLY A 213 18.20 6.06 -1.50
C GLY A 213 17.94 6.59 -0.09
N LEU A 214 16.83 7.30 0.08
CA LEU A 214 16.42 7.79 1.39
C LEU A 214 15.59 6.72 2.10
N ASN A 215 16.06 6.19 3.21
CA ASN A 215 15.20 5.43 4.12
C ASN A 215 14.19 6.35 4.83
N ARG A 216 13.35 5.80 5.71
CA ARG A 216 12.28 6.53 6.39
C ARG A 216 12.80 7.71 7.24
N GLN A 217 13.82 7.47 8.06
CA GLN A 217 14.46 8.49 8.91
C GLN A 217 15.17 9.59 8.10
N GLU A 218 15.78 9.26 6.97
CA GLU A 218 16.39 10.21 6.04
C GLU A 218 15.35 11.02 5.31
N PHE A 219 14.20 10.42 4.97
CA PHE A 219 13.08 11.15 4.42
C PHE A 219 12.50 12.15 5.43
N VAL A 220 12.38 11.79 6.72
CA VAL A 220 12.03 12.76 7.77
C VAL A 220 13.07 13.89 7.85
N SER A 221 14.38 13.58 7.76
CA SER A 221 15.43 14.60 7.66
C SER A 221 15.28 15.49 6.43
N PHE A 222 14.91 14.90 5.29
CA PHE A 222 14.66 15.61 4.04
C PHE A 222 13.53 16.62 4.18
N ILE A 223 12.39 16.24 4.78
CA ILE A 223 11.28 17.16 5.00
C ILE A 223 11.73 18.41 5.78
N VAL A 224 12.43 18.22 6.90
CA VAL A 224 12.91 19.35 7.72
C VAL A 224 13.89 20.23 6.96
N ARG A 225 14.83 19.62 6.21
CA ARG A 225 15.83 20.37 5.44
C ARG A 225 15.22 21.10 4.25
N ALA A 226 14.27 20.47 3.56
CA ALA A 226 13.54 21.07 2.45
C ALA A 226 12.75 22.29 2.93
N ALA A 227 12.11 22.21 4.10
CA ALA A 227 11.40 23.33 4.72
C ALA A 227 12.33 24.51 5.02
N ILE A 228 13.47 24.24 5.67
CA ILE A 228 14.48 25.27 5.97
C ILE A 228 15.01 25.90 4.68
N MET A 229 15.38 25.08 3.70
CA MET A 229 15.92 25.56 2.43
C MET A 229 14.91 26.44 1.69
N ARG A 230 13.68 25.95 1.51
CA ARG A 230 12.65 26.62 0.70
C ARG A 230 12.06 27.85 1.39
N HIS A 231 11.76 27.78 2.68
CA HIS A 231 10.99 28.83 3.35
C HIS A 231 11.82 29.75 4.25
N ILE A 232 13.04 29.36 4.64
CA ILE A 232 13.92 30.19 5.49
C ILE A 232 15.12 30.72 4.71
N GLN A 233 15.87 29.86 4.02
CA GLN A 233 17.07 30.29 3.29
C GLN A 233 16.73 31.12 2.05
N PHE A 234 15.76 30.64 1.26
CA PHE A 234 15.27 31.31 0.06
C PHE A 234 13.88 31.96 0.25
N GLY A 235 13.32 31.86 1.45
CA GLY A 235 12.00 32.39 1.78
C GLY A 235 12.03 33.52 2.80
N THR A 236 10.87 33.84 3.37
CA THR A 236 10.70 34.94 4.33
C THR A 236 10.51 34.48 5.77
N LEU A 237 10.40 33.18 6.02
CA LEU A 237 10.19 32.65 7.37
C LEU A 237 11.52 32.63 8.13
N SER A 238 11.41 32.70 9.45
CA SER A 238 12.56 32.63 10.36
C SER A 238 12.40 31.57 11.45
N ASP A 239 11.32 30.80 11.37
CA ASP A 239 10.93 29.76 12.31
C ASP A 239 10.87 28.40 11.61
N VAL A 240 11.54 27.40 12.20
CA VAL A 240 11.67 26.07 11.60
C VAL A 240 10.37 25.26 11.70
N PRO A 241 9.68 25.19 12.86
CA PRO A 241 8.35 24.60 12.95
C PRO A 241 7.35 25.19 11.93
N GLU A 242 7.25 26.51 11.83
CA GLU A 242 6.38 27.20 10.87
C GLU A 242 6.75 26.88 9.42
N ALA A 243 8.05 26.80 9.10
CA ALA A 243 8.52 26.41 7.77
C ALA A 243 8.15 24.95 7.43
N ILE A 244 8.17 24.04 8.40
CA ILE A 244 7.75 22.64 8.20
C ILE A 244 6.25 22.57 7.92
N GLU A 245 5.43 23.29 8.70
CA GLU A 245 3.99 23.37 8.46
C GLU A 245 3.69 23.96 7.09
N GLN A 246 4.38 25.04 6.70
CA GLN A 246 4.22 25.65 5.39
C GLN A 246 4.55 24.67 4.25
N LEU A 247 5.66 23.95 4.35
CA LEU A 247 6.06 22.95 3.36
C LEU A 247 5.02 21.83 3.24
N LEU A 248 4.55 21.30 4.37
CA LEU A 248 3.63 20.17 4.37
C LEU A 248 2.23 20.56 3.89
N VAL A 249 1.66 21.62 4.45
CA VAL A 249 0.26 22.02 4.20
C VAL A 249 0.08 22.63 2.82
N HIS A 250 1.04 23.43 2.35
CA HIS A 250 0.88 24.19 1.11
C HIS A 250 1.64 23.60 -0.07
N ASP A 251 2.81 22.99 0.18
CA ASP A 251 3.69 22.58 -0.91
C ASP A 251 3.65 21.09 -1.23
N LEU A 252 3.66 20.21 -0.21
CA LEU A 252 3.74 18.76 -0.38
C LEU A 252 2.36 18.11 -0.50
N LEU A 253 1.55 18.18 0.56
CA LEU A 253 0.37 17.34 0.71
C LEU A 253 -0.74 17.62 -0.32
N PRO A 254 -1.03 18.87 -0.71
CA PRO A 254 -2.03 19.13 -1.75
C PRO A 254 -1.69 18.47 -3.07
N ARG A 255 -0.41 18.48 -3.47
CA ARG A 255 0.05 17.91 -4.74
C ARG A 255 0.09 16.40 -4.71
N VAL A 256 0.58 15.81 -3.62
CA VAL A 256 0.57 14.36 -3.43
C VAL A 256 -0.86 13.81 -3.46
N ARG A 257 -1.83 14.48 -2.82
CA ARG A 257 -3.25 14.09 -2.84
C ARG A 257 -3.89 14.29 -4.21
N ALA A 258 -3.56 15.35 -4.93
CA ALA A 258 -4.10 15.58 -6.27
C ALA A 258 -3.69 14.47 -7.26
N LEU A 259 -2.46 13.96 -7.13
CA LEU A 259 -1.97 12.85 -7.94
C LEU A 259 -2.51 11.49 -7.49
N ASN A 260 -3.00 11.39 -6.26
CA ASN A 260 -3.50 10.16 -5.66
C ASN A 260 -4.84 10.44 -4.95
N PRO A 261 -5.95 10.64 -5.70
CA PRO A 261 -7.23 11.09 -5.16
C PRO A 261 -7.90 10.09 -4.18
N GLY A 262 -7.43 8.85 -4.12
CA GLY A 262 -7.82 7.84 -3.12
C GLY A 262 -6.84 7.69 -1.95
N LEU A 263 -5.85 8.57 -1.83
CA LEU A 263 -4.80 8.43 -0.84
C LEU A 263 -5.32 8.73 0.56
N ALA A 264 -5.46 7.67 1.34
CA ALA A 264 -5.80 7.72 2.76
C ALA A 264 -4.74 6.94 3.58
N PRO A 265 -4.63 7.22 4.88
CA PRO A 265 -3.86 6.37 5.79
C PRO A 265 -4.29 4.89 5.67
N PRO A 266 -3.36 3.92 5.75
CA PRO A 266 -3.68 2.50 5.54
C PRO A 266 -4.79 1.96 6.44
N ASP A 267 -4.88 2.47 7.67
CA ASP A 267 -5.91 2.10 8.65
C ASP A 267 -7.34 2.43 8.18
N HIS A 268 -7.53 3.50 7.40
CA HIS A 268 -8.85 3.82 6.83
C HIS A 268 -9.35 2.70 5.91
N PHE A 269 -8.45 2.13 5.10
CA PHE A 269 -8.79 0.98 4.26
C PHE A 269 -9.11 -0.25 5.11
N ARG A 270 -8.38 -0.47 6.22
CA ARG A 270 -8.62 -1.61 7.10
C ARG A 270 -10.02 -1.56 7.70
N ASP A 271 -10.44 -0.41 8.21
CA ASP A 271 -11.78 -0.24 8.77
C ASP A 271 -12.88 -0.44 7.72
N LEU A 272 -12.67 0.09 6.52
CA LEU A 272 -13.67 0.05 5.46
C LEU A 272 -13.79 -1.34 4.80
N ALA A 273 -12.66 -2.01 4.57
CA ALA A 273 -12.58 -3.16 3.67
C ALA A 273 -12.09 -4.45 4.34
N CYS A 274 -11.29 -4.40 5.42
CA CYS A 274 -10.68 -5.61 6.00
C CYS A 274 -11.39 -6.06 7.27
N TYR A 275 -11.59 -5.15 8.22
CA TYR A 275 -12.06 -5.41 9.58
C TYR A 275 -13.60 -5.38 9.67
N THR A 276 -14.23 -6.10 8.75
CA THR A 276 -15.69 -6.24 8.66
C THR A 276 -16.10 -7.71 8.81
N GLU A 277 -17.31 -7.94 9.34
CA GLU A 277 -17.87 -9.30 9.47
C GLU A 277 -17.96 -9.99 8.10
N ASP A 278 -18.41 -9.27 7.06
CA ASP A 278 -18.55 -9.83 5.71
C ASP A 278 -17.21 -10.30 5.13
N THR A 279 -16.14 -9.50 5.31
CA THR A 279 -14.80 -9.88 4.81
C THR A 279 -14.24 -11.05 5.61
N HIS A 280 -14.47 -11.07 6.92
CA HIS A 280 -14.13 -12.22 7.75
C HIS A 280 -14.84 -13.49 7.30
N ASP A 281 -16.14 -13.43 7.01
CA ASP A 281 -16.94 -14.57 6.59
C ASP A 281 -16.47 -15.13 5.25
N VAL A 282 -16.11 -14.26 4.30
CA VAL A 282 -15.50 -14.67 3.02
C VAL A 282 -14.16 -15.36 3.26
N ILE A 283 -13.22 -14.72 3.97
CA ILE A 283 -11.88 -15.31 4.22
C ILE A 283 -11.99 -16.63 4.99
N SER A 284 -12.92 -16.74 5.94
CA SER A 284 -13.12 -17.94 6.76
C SER A 284 -13.49 -19.15 5.91
N GLN A 285 -14.30 -18.97 4.86
CA GLN A 285 -14.66 -20.04 3.92
C GLN A 285 -13.45 -20.57 3.15
N PHE A 286 -12.50 -19.71 2.82
CA PHE A 286 -11.30 -20.07 2.05
C PHE A 286 -10.06 -20.37 2.90
N THR A 287 -10.15 -20.22 4.24
CA THR A 287 -8.99 -20.30 5.15
C THR A 287 -8.13 -21.56 4.96
N PRO A 288 -8.68 -22.78 4.80
CA PRO A 288 -7.86 -23.97 4.56
C PRO A 288 -6.99 -23.87 3.30
N ALA A 289 -7.56 -23.38 2.19
CA ALA A 289 -6.83 -23.20 0.94
C ALA A 289 -5.80 -22.06 1.06
N LEU A 290 -6.21 -20.93 1.64
CA LEU A 290 -5.35 -19.76 1.84
C LEU A 290 -4.10 -20.07 2.67
N ARG A 291 -4.24 -20.83 3.76
CA ARG A 291 -3.09 -21.27 4.58
C ARG A 291 -2.11 -22.11 3.78
N ILE A 292 -2.59 -23.02 2.93
CA ILE A 292 -1.74 -23.87 2.07
C ILE A 292 -1.00 -23.02 1.05
N ILE A 293 -1.68 -22.07 0.40
CA ILE A 293 -1.08 -21.16 -0.59
C ILE A 293 0.03 -20.35 0.08
N TYR A 294 -0.31 -19.65 1.17
CA TYR A 294 0.65 -18.83 1.89
C TYR A 294 1.88 -19.62 2.32
N GLN A 295 1.69 -20.80 2.95
CA GLN A 295 2.80 -21.65 3.38
C GLN A 295 3.65 -22.15 2.21
N SER A 296 3.03 -22.38 1.05
CA SER A 296 3.75 -22.84 -0.13
C SER A 296 4.64 -21.74 -0.73
N TYR A 297 4.23 -20.47 -0.69
CA TYR A 297 5.02 -19.35 -1.23
C TYR A 297 5.99 -18.75 -0.20
N ALA A 298 5.62 -18.65 1.07
CA ALA A 298 6.47 -18.09 2.14
C ALA A 298 7.70 -18.95 2.51
N CYS A 299 7.77 -20.20 2.01
CA CYS A 299 8.88 -21.10 2.33
C CYS A 299 10.17 -20.85 1.53
N GLY A 300 10.17 -19.86 0.63
CA GLY A 300 11.26 -19.51 -0.28
C GLY A 300 11.52 -20.54 -1.37
N ALA A 301 11.78 -20.09 -2.60
CA ALA A 301 12.54 -20.85 -3.60
C ALA A 301 14.06 -20.76 -3.33
N ASN A 302 14.50 -19.69 -2.66
CA ASN A 302 15.90 -19.42 -2.38
C ASN A 302 16.33 -20.08 -1.06
N GLU A 303 16.95 -21.25 -1.16
CA GLU A 303 17.66 -21.93 -0.07
C GLU A 303 18.96 -21.21 0.33
N GLY A 304 18.90 -19.89 0.52
CA GLY A 304 19.99 -19.10 1.05
C GLY A 304 20.22 -19.42 2.53
N VAL A 305 20.92 -20.51 2.83
CA VAL A 305 21.33 -20.86 4.19
C VAL A 305 22.15 -19.71 4.78
N GLY A 306 21.55 -18.92 5.67
CA GLY A 306 22.25 -17.89 6.44
C GLY A 306 21.70 -16.47 6.35
N ASP A 307 20.69 -16.18 5.53
CA ASP A 307 20.05 -14.87 5.56
C ASP A 307 19.15 -14.73 6.80
N LYS A 308 19.59 -13.90 7.76
CA LYS A 308 18.85 -13.64 9.00
C LYS A 308 17.61 -12.79 8.78
N LEU A 309 17.51 -12.09 7.65
CA LEU A 309 16.38 -11.23 7.30
C LEU A 309 15.20 -11.99 6.71
N HIS A 310 15.41 -13.26 6.32
CA HIS A 310 14.39 -14.08 5.72
C HIS A 310 13.85 -15.13 6.71
N ASP A 311 12.61 -14.95 7.18
CA ASP A 311 11.86 -15.96 7.92
C ASP A 311 10.99 -16.77 6.94
N ARG A 312 11.19 -18.09 6.90
CA ARG A 312 10.48 -19.05 6.02
C ARG A 312 8.98 -19.22 6.35
N LYS A 313 8.50 -18.52 7.38
CA LYS A 313 7.09 -18.46 7.76
C LYS A 313 6.43 -17.16 7.33
N LEU A 314 7.21 -16.23 6.78
CA LEU A 314 6.78 -14.90 6.36
C LEU A 314 6.99 -14.76 4.86
N LEU A 315 6.09 -14.02 4.21
CA LEU A 315 6.11 -13.86 2.76
C LEU A 315 6.81 -12.55 2.40
N GLY A 316 8.02 -12.64 1.87
CA GLY A 316 8.80 -11.52 1.35
C GLY A 316 8.28 -10.99 0.01
N MET A 317 8.84 -9.86 -0.45
CA MET A 317 8.40 -9.23 -1.69
C MET A 317 8.68 -10.08 -2.94
N ASP A 318 9.81 -10.78 -3.01
CA ASP A 318 10.09 -11.67 -4.15
C ASP A 318 9.05 -12.79 -4.25
N GLU A 319 8.68 -13.40 -3.12
CA GLU A 319 7.67 -14.46 -3.05
C GLU A 319 6.26 -13.93 -3.33
N TRP A 320 6.00 -12.66 -2.98
CA TRP A 320 4.78 -11.96 -3.37
C TRP A 320 4.68 -11.80 -4.89
N PHE A 321 5.75 -11.33 -5.53
CA PHE A 321 5.78 -11.20 -6.98
C PHE A 321 5.69 -12.55 -7.67
N GLU A 322 6.42 -13.57 -7.21
CA GLU A 322 6.33 -14.94 -7.73
C GLU A 322 4.88 -15.46 -7.69
N LEU A 323 4.16 -15.23 -6.58
CA LEU A 323 2.75 -15.59 -6.47
C LEU A 323 1.88 -14.88 -7.52
N LEU A 324 2.06 -13.58 -7.68
CA LEU A 324 1.26 -12.78 -8.61
C LEU A 324 1.57 -13.12 -10.08
N GLU A 325 2.82 -13.41 -10.41
CA GLU A 325 3.26 -13.86 -11.72
C GLU A 325 2.70 -15.25 -12.05
N ASP A 326 2.82 -16.20 -11.12
CA ASP A 326 2.28 -17.56 -11.29
C ASP A 326 0.76 -17.56 -11.54
N LEU A 327 0.04 -16.63 -10.89
CA LEU A 327 -1.40 -16.42 -11.07
C LEU A 327 -1.74 -15.65 -12.35
N GLY A 328 -0.75 -15.03 -13.01
CA GLY A 328 -0.95 -14.15 -14.16
C GLY A 328 -1.77 -12.91 -13.78
N TRP A 329 -1.57 -12.39 -12.57
CA TRP A 329 -2.28 -11.21 -12.08
C TRP A 329 -1.54 -9.91 -12.39
N LEU A 330 -0.25 -9.96 -12.70
CA LEU A 330 0.48 -8.81 -13.20
C LEU A 330 0.12 -8.58 -14.66
N ASP A 331 -0.52 -7.44 -14.95
CA ASP A 331 -0.94 -7.04 -16.29
C ASP A 331 -0.85 -5.51 -16.45
N ALA A 332 -1.29 -4.99 -17.60
CA ALA A 332 -1.20 -3.56 -17.91
C ALA A 332 -1.94 -2.67 -16.89
N GLN A 333 -2.98 -3.18 -16.23
CA GLN A 333 -3.72 -2.44 -15.20
C GLN A 333 -3.10 -2.67 -13.83
N PHE A 334 -2.88 -3.93 -13.46
CA PHE A 334 -2.32 -4.29 -12.17
C PHE A 334 -0.83 -4.59 -12.31
N GLY A 335 -0.04 -3.54 -12.57
CA GLY A 335 1.41 -3.65 -12.71
C GLY A 335 2.15 -3.78 -11.38
N GLU A 336 3.46 -3.97 -11.46
CA GLU A 336 4.33 -4.18 -10.30
C GLU A 336 4.23 -3.07 -9.24
N ARG A 337 4.07 -1.82 -9.68
CA ARG A 337 3.90 -0.68 -8.76
C ARG A 337 2.71 -0.86 -7.82
N LEU A 338 1.55 -1.27 -8.34
CA LEU A 338 0.36 -1.47 -7.51
C LEU A 338 0.49 -2.70 -6.62
N ALA A 339 1.09 -3.77 -7.14
CA ALA A 339 1.44 -4.94 -6.35
C ALA A 339 2.37 -4.58 -5.17
N SER A 340 3.38 -3.73 -5.39
CA SER A 340 4.25 -3.21 -4.32
C SER A 340 3.46 -2.40 -3.29
N LEU A 341 2.55 -1.52 -3.72
CA LEU A 341 1.72 -0.75 -2.80
C LEU A 341 0.77 -1.65 -1.99
N CYS A 342 0.18 -2.69 -2.60
CA CYS A 342 -0.62 -3.70 -1.87
C CYS A 342 0.21 -4.39 -0.78
N PHE A 343 1.47 -4.68 -1.04
CA PHE A 343 2.37 -5.29 -0.05
C PHE A 343 2.73 -4.30 1.05
N VAL A 344 3.22 -3.11 0.67
CA VAL A 344 3.72 -2.10 1.61
C VAL A 344 2.64 -1.63 2.58
N PHE A 345 1.45 -1.32 2.05
CA PHE A 345 0.34 -0.81 2.86
C PHE A 345 -0.44 -1.88 3.62
N SER A 346 -0.17 -3.17 3.38
CA SER A 346 -0.78 -4.24 4.17
C SER A 346 -0.15 -4.43 5.54
N ARG A 347 1.04 -3.87 5.76
CA ARG A 347 1.76 -3.98 7.03
C ARG A 347 1.38 -2.86 7.97
N LEU A 348 1.51 -3.16 9.26
CA LEU A 348 1.53 -2.16 10.32
C LEU A 348 2.92 -1.55 10.43
N ARG A 349 2.99 -0.28 10.86
CA ARG A 349 4.22 0.47 10.99
C ARG A 349 5.13 -0.18 12.04
N VAL A 350 6.38 -0.38 11.63
CA VAL A 350 7.46 -0.79 12.52
C VAL A 350 7.99 0.44 13.24
N CYS A 351 8.07 0.39 14.58
CA CYS A 351 8.56 1.52 15.36
C CYS A 351 10.05 1.79 15.09
N VAL A 352 10.88 0.74 15.12
CA VAL A 352 12.34 0.85 14.99
C VAL A 352 12.83 -0.07 13.88
N GLU A 353 13.31 0.51 12.78
CA GLU A 353 13.71 -0.24 11.58
C GLU A 353 15.14 -0.82 11.66
N ALA A 354 16.01 -0.25 12.50
CA ALA A 354 17.40 -0.66 12.64
C ALA A 354 17.56 -2.03 13.33
N GLU A 355 16.56 -2.48 14.09
CA GLU A 355 16.59 -3.78 14.76
C GLU A 355 16.26 -4.93 13.80
N LEU A 356 16.92 -6.08 13.96
CA LEU A 356 16.66 -7.27 13.13
C LEU A 356 15.18 -7.64 13.07
N LYS A 357 14.48 -7.65 14.22
CA LYS A 357 13.05 -7.97 14.28
C LYS A 357 12.19 -6.93 13.56
N GLY A 358 12.52 -5.64 13.69
CA GLY A 358 11.86 -4.57 12.98
C GLY A 358 12.06 -4.68 11.47
N ARG A 359 13.30 -5.00 11.04
CA ARG A 359 13.64 -5.22 9.64
C ARG A 359 12.87 -6.40 9.03
N ILE A 360 12.76 -7.53 9.74
CA ILE A 360 11.95 -8.68 9.28
C ILE A 360 10.47 -8.28 9.09
N LYS A 361 9.88 -7.57 10.06
CA LYS A 361 8.49 -7.07 9.96
C LYS A 361 8.27 -6.11 8.80
N MET A 362 9.27 -5.30 8.51
CA MET A 362 9.25 -4.41 7.38
C MET A 362 9.47 -5.15 6.07
N LEU A 363 10.26 -6.22 6.02
CA LEU A 363 10.60 -6.87 4.76
C LEU A 363 9.60 -7.94 4.32
N GLN A 364 8.81 -8.48 5.25
CA GLN A 364 7.96 -9.64 5.00
C GLN A 364 6.56 -9.47 5.61
N LEU A 365 5.56 -10.10 4.99
CA LEU A 365 4.19 -10.15 5.46
C LEU A 365 3.99 -11.34 6.40
N SER A 366 3.29 -11.12 7.51
CA SER A 366 2.61 -12.21 8.22
C SER A 366 1.44 -12.74 7.39
N TYR A 367 0.84 -13.86 7.81
CA TYR A 367 -0.35 -14.38 7.13
C TYR A 367 -1.48 -13.37 7.11
N GLU A 368 -1.72 -12.69 8.24
CA GLU A 368 -2.75 -11.67 8.36
C GLU A 368 -2.41 -10.45 7.48
N ASP A 369 -1.15 -10.05 7.35
CA ASP A 369 -0.76 -8.97 6.41
C ASP A 369 -0.95 -9.40 4.95
N TRP A 370 -0.63 -10.64 4.60
CA TRP A 370 -0.89 -11.19 3.27
C TRP A 370 -2.39 -11.26 2.94
N LEU A 371 -3.25 -11.60 3.91
CA LEU A 371 -4.70 -11.54 3.72
C LEU A 371 -5.17 -10.12 3.36
N GLU A 372 -4.67 -9.08 4.03
CA GLU A 372 -4.98 -7.70 3.67
C GLU A 372 -4.45 -7.35 2.27
N ALA A 373 -3.28 -7.85 1.89
CA ALA A 373 -2.73 -7.64 0.56
C ALA A 373 -3.68 -8.19 -0.51
N LEU A 374 -4.30 -9.36 -0.28
CA LEU A 374 -5.34 -9.89 -1.17
C LEU A 374 -6.59 -9.00 -1.22
N VAL A 375 -7.03 -8.41 -0.10
CA VAL A 375 -8.15 -7.44 -0.12
C VAL A 375 -7.78 -6.20 -0.95
N ARG A 376 -6.55 -5.70 -0.81
CA ARG A 376 -6.05 -4.56 -1.60
C ARG A 376 -5.95 -4.90 -3.09
N VAL A 377 -5.50 -6.11 -3.44
CA VAL A 377 -5.52 -6.62 -4.83
C VAL A 377 -6.95 -6.66 -5.35
N ALA A 378 -7.90 -7.20 -4.57
CA ALA A 378 -9.30 -7.28 -4.97
C ALA A 378 -9.92 -5.90 -5.22
N ALA A 379 -9.51 -4.89 -4.46
CA ALA A 379 -9.96 -3.51 -4.66
C ALA A 379 -9.31 -2.83 -5.88
N SER A 380 -8.08 -3.24 -6.24
CA SER A 380 -7.29 -2.58 -7.29
C SER A 380 -7.40 -3.26 -8.65
N LYS A 381 -7.74 -4.55 -8.69
CA LYS A 381 -7.81 -5.34 -9.92
C LYS A 381 -9.19 -5.23 -10.56
N ALA A 382 -9.23 -5.21 -11.89
CA ALA A 382 -10.48 -5.26 -12.63
C ALA A 382 -11.13 -6.64 -12.50
N LEU A 383 -11.99 -6.77 -11.48
CA LEU A 383 -12.82 -7.95 -11.24
C LEU A 383 -14.26 -7.69 -11.72
N PRO A 384 -14.98 -8.72 -12.18
CA PRO A 384 -16.39 -8.60 -12.50
C PRO A 384 -17.19 -8.28 -11.23
N THR A 385 -18.34 -7.64 -11.39
CA THR A 385 -19.36 -7.54 -10.35
C THR A 385 -20.27 -8.77 -10.34
N ASP A 386 -21.03 -8.99 -9.28
CA ASP A 386 -22.03 -10.06 -9.23
C ASP A 386 -23.03 -9.96 -10.41
N ALA A 387 -23.47 -8.76 -10.77
CA ALA A 387 -24.39 -8.53 -11.88
C ALA A 387 -23.75 -8.88 -13.25
N GLU A 388 -22.45 -8.65 -13.41
CA GLU A 388 -21.72 -9.03 -14.62
C GLU A 388 -21.53 -10.55 -14.70
N CYS A 389 -21.33 -11.23 -13.56
CA CYS A 389 -21.30 -12.68 -13.50
C CYS A 389 -22.65 -13.28 -13.89
N GLU A 390 -23.75 -12.71 -13.38
CA GLU A 390 -25.11 -13.13 -13.72
C GLU A 390 -25.39 -12.93 -15.22
N ASN A 391 -25.05 -11.77 -15.78
CA ASN A 391 -25.19 -11.48 -17.21
C ASN A 391 -24.37 -12.43 -18.10
N ALA A 392 -23.17 -12.83 -17.64
CA ALA A 392 -22.34 -13.81 -18.33
C ALA A 392 -22.80 -15.27 -18.10
N ASN A 393 -23.84 -15.49 -17.29
CA ASN A 393 -24.35 -16.80 -16.89
C ASN A 393 -23.24 -17.69 -16.29
N VAL A 394 -22.43 -17.12 -15.40
CA VAL A 394 -21.36 -17.82 -14.66
C VAL A 394 -21.60 -17.77 -13.16
N VAL A 395 -21.09 -18.77 -12.43
CA VAL A 395 -21.38 -18.95 -11.01
C VAL A 395 -20.68 -17.92 -10.13
N ASP A 396 -19.46 -17.52 -10.51
CA ASP A 396 -18.64 -16.59 -9.75
C ASP A 396 -17.60 -15.89 -10.65
N GLY A 397 -16.95 -14.87 -10.09
CA GLY A 397 -15.90 -14.14 -10.79
C GLY A 397 -14.69 -14.99 -11.14
N GLY A 398 -14.40 -16.09 -10.43
CA GLY A 398 -13.34 -17.00 -10.81
C GLY A 398 -13.60 -17.72 -12.13
N GLU A 399 -14.82 -18.21 -12.33
CA GLU A 399 -15.26 -18.76 -13.61
C GLU A 399 -15.27 -17.69 -14.71
N PHE A 400 -15.79 -16.49 -14.41
CA PHE A 400 -15.76 -15.35 -15.34
C PHE A 400 -14.35 -15.07 -15.86
N MET A 401 -13.37 -14.94 -14.95
CA MET A 401 -11.99 -14.62 -15.30
C MET A 401 -11.31 -15.75 -16.08
N ILE A 402 -11.56 -17.01 -15.73
CA ILE A 402 -11.04 -18.16 -16.50
C ILE A 402 -11.65 -18.21 -17.91
N MET A 403 -12.95 -17.96 -18.05
CA MET A 403 -13.60 -17.89 -19.36
C MET A 403 -13.02 -16.76 -20.20
N LEU A 404 -12.80 -15.58 -19.62
CA LEU A 404 -12.18 -14.45 -20.30
C LEU A 404 -10.76 -14.79 -20.77
N GLN A 405 -9.94 -15.42 -19.91
CA GLN A 405 -8.58 -15.86 -20.25
C GLN A 405 -8.53 -16.92 -21.36
N THR A 406 -9.47 -17.87 -21.35
CA THR A 406 -9.46 -19.01 -22.28
C THR A 406 -10.08 -18.69 -23.64
N GLN A 407 -11.14 -17.87 -23.68
CA GLN A 407 -11.84 -17.54 -24.92
C GLN A 407 -11.25 -16.30 -25.61
N GLY A 408 -10.53 -15.47 -24.86
CA GLY A 408 -10.07 -14.16 -25.31
C GLY A 408 -11.18 -13.11 -25.28
N TYR A 409 -10.76 -11.85 -25.20
CA TYR A 409 -11.64 -10.70 -24.96
C TYR A 409 -12.78 -10.60 -25.98
N SER A 410 -12.46 -10.63 -27.28
CA SER A 410 -13.47 -10.45 -28.34
C SER A 410 -14.54 -11.56 -28.35
N ALA A 411 -14.15 -12.82 -28.11
CA ALA A 411 -15.10 -13.92 -28.16
C ALA A 411 -16.00 -13.92 -26.92
N PHE A 412 -15.43 -13.65 -25.74
CA PHE A 412 -16.18 -13.54 -24.50
C PHE A 412 -17.24 -12.43 -24.58
N PHE A 413 -16.83 -11.22 -24.97
CA PHE A 413 -17.72 -10.06 -25.03
C PHE A 413 -18.77 -10.10 -26.16
N SER A 414 -18.63 -11.03 -27.12
CA SER A 414 -19.67 -11.26 -28.13
C SER A 414 -20.93 -11.96 -27.58
N ARG A 415 -20.84 -12.52 -26.37
CA ARG A 415 -21.90 -13.36 -25.75
C ARG A 415 -22.61 -12.70 -24.57
N VAL A 416 -22.11 -11.56 -24.11
CA VAL A 416 -22.63 -10.85 -22.93
C VAL A 416 -23.22 -9.51 -23.34
N ASP A 417 -24.20 -9.01 -22.60
CA ASP A 417 -24.71 -7.66 -22.81
C ASP A 417 -23.62 -6.63 -22.46
N LEU A 418 -23.09 -5.97 -23.49
CA LEU A 418 -22.04 -4.96 -23.39
C LEU A 418 -22.44 -3.74 -22.56
N THR A 419 -23.74 -3.44 -22.46
CA THR A 419 -24.20 -2.28 -21.67
C THR A 419 -23.97 -2.52 -20.18
N LEU A 420 -24.20 -3.76 -19.71
CA LEU A 420 -24.00 -4.19 -18.34
C LEU A 420 -22.51 -4.40 -17.99
N CYS A 421 -21.65 -4.66 -18.97
CA CYS A 421 -20.21 -4.83 -18.77
C CYS A 421 -19.37 -3.60 -19.14
N SER A 422 -20.01 -2.45 -19.40
CA SER A 422 -19.35 -1.23 -19.87
C SER A 422 -18.32 -0.70 -18.86
N SER A 423 -18.62 -0.75 -17.56
CA SER A 423 -17.67 -0.31 -16.52
C SER A 423 -16.51 -1.27 -16.32
N PHE A 424 -16.70 -2.59 -16.48
CA PHE A 424 -15.58 -3.54 -16.50
C PHE A 424 -14.68 -3.27 -17.70
N ARG A 425 -15.26 -3.05 -18.88
CA ARG A 425 -14.51 -2.71 -20.10
C ARG A 425 -13.70 -1.41 -19.95
N LEU A 426 -14.26 -0.38 -19.32
CA LEU A 426 -13.56 0.88 -19.08
C LEU A 426 -12.39 0.70 -18.11
N MET A 427 -12.53 -0.11 -17.05
CA MET A 427 -11.37 -0.43 -16.20
C MET A 427 -10.34 -1.29 -16.93
N MET A 428 -10.82 -2.13 -17.87
CA MET A 428 -9.93 -2.95 -18.68
C MET A 428 -9.14 -2.14 -19.72
N ASP A 429 -9.49 -0.87 -19.93
CA ASP A 429 -8.81 0.02 -20.86
C ASP A 429 -7.51 0.55 -20.24
N GLU A 430 -6.39 0.40 -20.96
CA GLU A 430 -5.04 0.68 -20.46
C GLU A 430 -4.87 2.17 -20.09
N ASP A 431 -5.62 3.05 -20.75
CA ASP A 431 -5.58 4.50 -20.52
C ASP A 431 -6.29 4.93 -19.23
N ALA A 432 -7.14 4.07 -18.66
CA ALA A 432 -7.91 4.40 -17.47
C ALA A 432 -7.10 4.27 -16.18
N GLY A 433 -6.06 3.41 -16.18
CA GLY A 433 -5.09 3.17 -15.10
C GLY A 433 -5.69 3.08 -13.69
N PRO A 434 -5.71 1.91 -13.02
CA PRO A 434 -6.36 1.81 -11.71
C PRO A 434 -5.80 2.83 -10.72
N LEU A 435 -6.68 3.71 -10.25
CA LEU A 435 -6.34 4.72 -9.27
C LEU A 435 -6.12 4.00 -7.94
N TRP A 436 -4.86 3.99 -7.46
CA TRP A 436 -4.56 3.53 -6.11
C TRP A 436 -5.47 4.25 -5.10
N GLY A 437 -6.09 3.48 -4.21
CA GLY A 437 -7.03 4.00 -3.21
C GLY A 437 -8.45 4.28 -3.73
N GLY A 438 -8.75 3.92 -5.00
CA GLY A 438 -10.12 3.88 -5.48
C GLY A 438 -10.96 2.84 -4.72
N LEU A 439 -12.26 3.12 -4.57
CA LEU A 439 -13.20 2.12 -4.06
C LEU A 439 -13.41 1.04 -5.13
N ALA A 440 -13.47 -0.21 -4.68
CA ALA A 440 -13.88 -1.32 -5.52
C ALA A 440 -15.25 -1.04 -6.17
N ARG A 441 -15.47 -1.58 -7.37
CA ARG A 441 -16.73 -1.41 -8.15
C ARG A 441 -17.97 -2.00 -7.46
N GLN A 442 -17.75 -2.75 -6.39
CA GLN A 442 -18.76 -3.39 -5.55
C GLN A 442 -18.18 -3.51 -4.13
N PRO A 443 -18.96 -3.91 -3.11
CA PRO A 443 -18.44 -4.06 -1.75
C PRO A 443 -17.18 -4.94 -1.70
N ALA A 444 -16.19 -4.53 -0.90
CA ALA A 444 -14.85 -5.14 -0.89
C ALA A 444 -14.87 -6.65 -0.68
N HIS A 445 -15.76 -7.17 0.18
CA HIS A 445 -15.90 -8.60 0.43
C HIS A 445 -16.40 -9.38 -0.79
N ARG A 446 -17.24 -8.78 -1.66
CA ARG A 446 -17.70 -9.41 -2.92
C ARG A 446 -16.57 -9.48 -3.94
N ALA A 447 -15.83 -8.39 -4.11
CA ALA A 447 -14.64 -8.36 -4.96
C ALA A 447 -13.60 -9.38 -4.47
N LEU A 448 -13.38 -9.47 -3.16
CA LEU A 448 -12.50 -10.47 -2.57
C LEU A 448 -12.96 -11.89 -2.89
N GLU A 449 -14.26 -12.22 -2.73
CA GLU A 449 -14.77 -13.55 -3.05
C GLU A 449 -14.46 -13.94 -4.52
N HIS A 450 -14.63 -13.02 -5.47
CA HIS A 450 -14.26 -13.26 -6.86
C HIS A 450 -12.76 -13.49 -7.05
N LEU A 451 -11.91 -12.71 -6.39
CA LEU A 451 -10.46 -12.92 -6.43
C LEU A 451 -10.08 -14.30 -5.87
N LEU A 452 -10.66 -14.69 -4.73
CA LEU A 452 -10.33 -15.95 -4.06
C LEU A 452 -10.83 -17.17 -4.85
N THR A 453 -12.03 -17.10 -5.41
CA THR A 453 -12.55 -18.15 -6.30
C THR A 453 -11.67 -18.30 -7.55
N TRP A 454 -11.23 -17.19 -8.14
CA TRP A 454 -10.30 -17.21 -9.27
C TRP A 454 -8.97 -17.88 -8.91
N MET A 455 -8.35 -17.44 -7.81
CA MET A 455 -7.08 -17.99 -7.32
C MET A 455 -7.16 -19.51 -7.09
N VAL A 456 -8.19 -19.98 -6.37
CA VAL A 456 -8.33 -21.40 -6.04
C VAL A 456 -8.62 -22.24 -7.27
N ARG A 457 -9.46 -21.76 -8.21
CA ARG A 457 -9.76 -22.48 -9.46
C ARG A 457 -8.50 -22.62 -10.33
N GLN A 458 -7.68 -21.57 -10.46
CA GLN A 458 -6.43 -21.63 -11.22
C GLN A 458 -5.45 -22.66 -10.63
N MET A 459 -5.31 -22.69 -9.31
CA MET A 459 -4.39 -23.62 -8.65
C MET A 459 -4.87 -25.08 -8.66
N SER A 460 -6.19 -25.30 -8.63
CA SER A 460 -6.79 -26.66 -8.64
C SER A 460 -6.61 -27.41 -9.97
N GLY A 461 -6.26 -26.71 -11.05
CA GLY A 461 -5.97 -27.32 -12.36
C GLY A 461 -7.20 -27.71 -13.21
N PRO A 462 -6.96 -28.18 -14.46
CA PRO A 462 -7.99 -28.43 -15.47
C PRO A 462 -8.98 -29.56 -15.10
N SER A 463 -8.54 -30.53 -14.30
CA SER A 463 -9.35 -31.70 -13.93
C SER A 463 -10.46 -31.39 -12.89
N ARG A 464 -10.41 -30.23 -12.23
CA ARG A 464 -11.42 -29.77 -11.25
C ARG A 464 -12.13 -28.48 -11.65
N THR A 465 -11.80 -27.90 -12.81
CA THR A 465 -12.41 -26.67 -13.33
C THR A 465 -13.67 -26.93 -14.15
N SER A 466 -14.32 -28.08 -13.97
CA SER A 466 -15.69 -28.27 -14.48
C SER A 466 -16.55 -27.09 -14.00
N THR A 467 -17.23 -26.44 -14.94
CA THR A 467 -18.04 -25.21 -14.77
C THR A 467 -19.19 -25.34 -13.77
N LEU A 468 -19.37 -26.52 -13.15
CA LEU A 468 -20.49 -26.84 -12.26
C LEU A 468 -20.05 -27.19 -10.83
N VAL A 469 -18.76 -27.11 -10.48
CA VAL A 469 -18.32 -27.36 -9.10
C VAL A 469 -18.84 -26.23 -8.21
N ALA A 470 -19.68 -26.59 -7.23
CA ALA A 470 -20.27 -25.63 -6.31
C ALA A 470 -19.19 -24.95 -5.46
N ARG A 471 -19.44 -23.70 -5.04
CA ARG A 471 -18.50 -22.90 -4.24
C ARG A 471 -17.98 -23.62 -2.99
N SER A 472 -18.83 -24.42 -2.34
CA SER A 472 -18.51 -25.22 -1.14
C SER A 472 -17.54 -26.39 -1.39
N GLU A 473 -17.24 -26.71 -2.64
CA GLU A 473 -16.41 -27.85 -3.04
C GLU A 473 -15.00 -27.43 -3.46
N LEU A 474 -14.71 -26.13 -3.52
CA LEU A 474 -13.37 -25.59 -3.82
C LEU A 474 -12.39 -25.93 -2.70
N ARG A 475 -11.76 -27.11 -2.80
CA ARG A 475 -10.74 -27.59 -1.87
C ARG A 475 -9.40 -27.66 -2.56
N LEU A 476 -8.41 -27.04 -1.94
CA LEU A 476 -7.03 -27.04 -2.39
C LEU A 476 -6.16 -27.87 -1.45
N THR A 477 -5.21 -28.62 -2.00
CA THR A 477 -4.23 -29.40 -1.25
C THR A 477 -2.81 -28.93 -1.55
N PHE A 478 -1.84 -29.25 -0.68
CA PHE A 478 -0.42 -28.96 -0.94
C PHE A 478 0.10 -29.51 -2.27
N PRO A 479 -0.23 -30.77 -2.66
CA PRO A 479 0.10 -31.28 -3.99
C PRO A 479 -0.44 -30.42 -5.13
N ASP A 480 -1.66 -29.87 -5.00
CA ASP A 480 -2.26 -29.02 -6.04
C ASP A 480 -1.43 -27.73 -6.22
N VAL A 481 -1.11 -27.04 -5.13
CA VAL A 481 -0.28 -25.80 -5.17
C VAL A 481 1.14 -26.10 -5.64
N THR A 482 1.73 -27.21 -5.21
CA THR A 482 3.06 -27.63 -5.64
C THR A 482 3.09 -27.93 -7.15
N ALA A 483 2.07 -28.63 -7.66
CA ALA A 483 1.94 -28.91 -9.08
C ALA A 483 1.70 -27.62 -9.88
N PHE A 484 0.91 -26.69 -9.35
CA PHE A 484 0.69 -25.38 -9.94
C PHE A 484 2.01 -24.59 -10.07
N ARG A 485 2.76 -24.41 -8.99
CA ARG A 485 4.07 -23.73 -9.00
C ARG A 485 5.03 -24.37 -9.99
N LYS A 486 5.15 -25.72 -9.99
CA LYS A 486 6.00 -26.44 -10.95
C LYS A 486 5.62 -26.12 -12.40
N ARG A 487 4.33 -26.12 -12.75
CA ARG A 487 3.88 -25.82 -14.11
C ARG A 487 4.25 -24.41 -14.55
N ASN A 488 4.19 -23.43 -13.66
CA ASN A 488 4.50 -22.05 -14.02
C ASN A 488 6.01 -21.76 -14.00
N ALA A 489 6.78 -22.38 -13.11
CA ALA A 489 8.25 -22.32 -13.13
C ALA A 489 8.85 -22.74 -14.48
N PHE A 490 8.26 -23.74 -15.16
CA PHE A 490 8.69 -24.14 -16.51
C PHE A 490 8.40 -23.07 -17.59
N LYS A 491 7.31 -22.30 -17.47
CA LYS A 491 6.99 -21.23 -18.43
C LYS A 491 8.04 -20.12 -18.42
N HIS A 492 8.58 -19.79 -17.24
CA HIS A 492 9.66 -18.82 -17.12
C HIS A 492 10.95 -19.29 -17.79
N LEU A 493 11.20 -20.61 -17.85
CA LEU A 493 12.37 -21.18 -18.52
C LEU A 493 12.22 -21.27 -20.05
N GLU A 494 11.01 -21.48 -20.56
CA GLU A 494 10.75 -21.56 -22.02
C GLU A 494 10.62 -20.17 -22.68
N GLY A 495 10.41 -19.11 -21.89
CA GLY A 495 10.36 -17.72 -22.36
C GLY A 495 11.72 -16.99 -22.40
N LEU A 496 12.79 -17.64 -21.93
CA LEU A 496 14.19 -17.22 -22.06
C LEU A 496 14.83 -17.90 -23.28
#